data_AF-A0A3S4IE40-F1
#
_entry.id   AF-A0A3S4IE40-F1
#
_cell.length_a   1.000
_cell.length_b   1.000
_cell.length_c   1.000
_cell.angle_alpha   90.00
_cell.angle_beta   90.00
_cell.angle_gamma   90.00
#
_symmetry.space_group_name_H-M   'P 1'
#
loop_
_entity.id
_entity.type
_entity.pdbx_description
1 polymer ?
#
loop_
_entity_poly.entity_id
_entity_poly.type
_entity_poly.pdbx_seq_one_letter_code
_entity_poly.pdbx_strand_id
1 'polypeptide(L)'
;MAVAVHQGNLFRTLISGVIIMGITLWIATQTIGLHTQLAANAGALKTGGMVASMDQGGSPVTWLLIELFTWQNVIGLVVIGAIYFTGVLLTWRRARNFMAAEKAAATQQSQTAS
;
A
#
# COMPACT_ATOMS: atom_id res chain seq x y z
N MET A 1 1.70 -13.76 -8.74
CA MET A 1 0.30 -13.83 -8.26
C MET A 1 -0.69 -12.87 -8.92
N ALA A 2 -0.28 -11.90 -9.76
CA ALA A 2 -1.22 -10.99 -10.42
C ALA A 2 -2.10 -11.64 -11.52
N VAL A 3 -1.54 -12.62 -12.26
CA VAL A 3 -2.26 -13.37 -13.31
C VAL A 3 -3.44 -14.17 -12.76
N ALA A 4 -3.33 -14.70 -11.53
CA ALA A 4 -4.40 -15.46 -10.87
C ALA A 4 -5.59 -14.56 -10.53
N VAL A 5 -5.34 -13.34 -10.04
CA VAL A 5 -6.38 -12.32 -9.82
C VAL A 5 -7.05 -11.93 -11.13
N HIS A 6 -6.28 -11.94 -12.22
CA HIS A 6 -6.73 -11.58 -13.55
C HIS A 6 -7.20 -12.77 -14.39
N GLN A 7 -7.52 -13.91 -13.77
CA GLN A 7 -8.13 -15.07 -14.45
C GLN A 7 -7.31 -15.56 -15.67
N GLY A 8 -5.98 -15.49 -15.62
CA GLY A 8 -5.11 -15.93 -16.73
C GLY A 8 -4.90 -14.89 -17.83
N ASN A 9 -5.56 -13.72 -17.81
CA ASN A 9 -5.38 -12.70 -18.84
C ASN A 9 -4.07 -11.91 -18.63
N LEU A 10 -3.04 -12.28 -19.41
CA LEU A 10 -1.72 -11.65 -19.35
C LEU A 10 -1.76 -10.15 -19.70
N PHE A 11 -2.54 -9.78 -20.72
CA PHE A 11 -2.59 -8.39 -21.21
C PHE A 11 -3.10 -7.44 -20.13
N ARG A 12 -4.18 -7.81 -19.45
CA ARG A 12 -4.74 -7.03 -18.33
C ARG A 12 -3.80 -6.99 -17.13
N THR A 13 -3.08 -8.08 -16.89
CA THR A 13 -2.07 -8.17 -15.82
C THR A 13 -0.90 -7.24 -16.09
N LEU A 14 -0.45 -7.15 -17.35
CA LEU A 14 0.66 -6.29 -17.74
C LEU A 14 0.28 -4.81 -17.63
N ILE A 15 -0.90 -4.43 -18.12
CA ILE A 15 -1.40 -3.04 -18.03
C ILE A 15 -1.48 -2.60 -16.56
N SER A 16 -2.13 -3.39 -15.70
CA SER A 16 -2.24 -3.07 -14.28
C SER A 16 -0.87 -3.04 -13.57
N GLY A 17 0.03 -3.98 -13.91
CA GLY A 17 1.38 -4.04 -13.37
C GLY A 17 2.21 -2.80 -13.72
N VAL A 18 2.16 -2.34 -14.98
CA VAL A 18 2.86 -1.13 -15.42
C VAL A 18 2.35 0.10 -14.68
N ILE A 19 1.04 0.23 -14.50
CA ILE A 19 0.45 1.36 -13.75
C ILE A 19 0.94 1.35 -12.29
N ILE A 20 0.86 0.20 -11.61
CA ILE A 20 1.28 0.08 -10.21
C ILE A 20 2.78 0.38 -10.07
N MET A 21 3.61 -0.20 -10.93
CA MET A 21 5.06 0.06 -10.90
C MET A 21 5.40 1.51 -11.23
N GLY A 22 4.68 2.15 -12.15
CA GLY A 22 4.83 3.57 -12.46
C GLY A 22 4.57 4.46 -11.25
N ILE A 23 3.50 4.18 -10.50
CA ILE A 23 3.19 4.90 -9.25
C ILE A 23 4.27 4.66 -8.20
N THR A 24 4.72 3.42 -8.01
CA THR A 24 5.80 3.07 -7.06
C THR A 24 7.10 3.82 -7.37
N LEU A 25 7.50 3.87 -8.65
CA LEU A 25 8.70 4.59 -9.07
C LEU A 25 8.55 6.11 -8.90
N TRP A 26 7.39 6.67 -9.20
CA TRP A 26 7.10 8.09 -9.00
C TRP A 26 7.17 8.52 -7.53
N ILE A 27 6.72 7.65 -6.62
CA ILE A 27 6.85 7.87 -5.17
C ILE A 27 8.32 7.72 -4.75
N ALA A 28 9.01 6.68 -5.24
CA ALA A 28 10.41 6.43 -4.91
C ALA A 28 11.33 7.60 -5.29
N THR A 29 11.11 8.26 -6.44
CA THR A 29 11.94 9.39 -6.87
C THR A 29 11.84 10.59 -5.93
N GLN A 30 10.68 10.82 -5.30
CA GLN A 30 10.49 11.91 -4.33
C GLN A 30 11.25 11.65 -3.02
N THR A 31 11.44 10.38 -2.65
CA THR A 31 12.13 9.99 -1.40
C THR A 31 13.65 9.93 -1.50
N ILE A 32 14.24 10.12 -2.69
CA ILE A 32 15.70 10.03 -2.92
C ILE A 32 16.47 11.00 -2.02
N GLY A 33 15.96 12.22 -1.81
CA GLY A 33 16.59 13.21 -0.95
C GLY A 33 16.74 12.72 0.49
N LEU A 34 15.69 12.10 1.04
CA LEU A 34 15.67 11.56 2.40
C LEU A 34 16.60 10.34 2.52
N HIS A 35 16.58 9.43 1.54
CA HIS A 35 17.48 8.27 1.53
C HIS A 35 18.95 8.67 1.41
N THR A 36 19.25 9.70 0.62
CA THR A 36 20.61 10.23 0.47
C THR A 36 21.09 10.89 1.77
N GLN A 37 20.24 11.69 2.43
CA GLN A 37 20.56 12.25 3.76
C GLN A 37 20.79 11.16 4.80
N LEU A 38 19.96 10.12 4.80
CA LEU A 38 20.08 9.01 5.74
C LEU A 38 21.38 8.23 5.51
N ALA A 39 21.74 7.96 4.26
CA ALA A 39 23.00 7.30 3.92
C ALA A 39 24.24 8.19 4.23
N ALA A 40 24.12 9.51 4.06
CA ALA A 40 25.16 10.46 4.47
C ALA A 40 25.39 10.42 5.99
N ASN A 41 24.30 10.48 6.76
CA ASN A 41 24.34 10.43 8.22
C ASN A 41 24.86 9.08 8.74
N ALA A 42 24.62 7.99 8.01
CA ALA A 42 25.13 6.66 8.32
C ALA A 42 26.61 6.45 7.89
N GLY A 43 27.26 7.43 7.26
CA GLY A 43 28.61 7.31 6.73
C GLY A 43 28.73 6.32 5.55
N ALA A 44 27.61 5.91 4.96
CA ALA A 44 27.55 4.95 3.85
C ALA A 44 27.62 5.63 2.48
N LEU A 45 27.65 6.98 2.43
CA LEU A 45 27.64 7.75 1.20
C LEU A 45 29.06 8.00 0.67
N LYS A 46 29.30 7.66 -0.59
CA LYS A 46 30.50 8.12 -1.32
C LYS A 46 30.32 9.58 -1.75
N THR A 47 31.40 10.34 -1.89
CA THR A 47 31.36 11.75 -2.31
C THR A 47 30.55 11.92 -3.59
N GLY A 48 29.47 12.72 -3.53
CA GLY A 48 28.58 12.97 -4.66
C GLY A 48 27.60 11.84 -5.01
N GLY A 49 27.53 10.78 -4.20
CA GLY A 49 26.60 9.67 -4.42
C GLY A 49 25.15 10.01 -4.05
N MET A 50 24.19 9.51 -4.82
CA MET A 50 22.78 9.51 -4.44
C MET A 50 22.36 8.09 -4.08
N VAL A 51 21.49 7.97 -3.09
CA VAL A 51 20.94 6.68 -2.66
C VAL A 51 19.45 6.68 -2.87
N ALA A 52 18.97 5.69 -3.62
CA ALA A 52 17.58 5.41 -3.85
C ALA A 52 17.28 3.97 -3.46
N SER A 53 16.09 3.74 -2.91
CA SER A 53 15.59 2.41 -2.57
C SER A 53 14.15 2.32 -3.06
N MET A 54 13.88 1.40 -3.97
CA MET A 54 12.52 1.21 -4.50
C MET A 54 11.62 0.48 -3.48
N ASP A 55 12.22 -0.39 -2.67
CA ASP A 55 11.57 -1.16 -1.62
C ASP A 55 11.14 -0.29 -0.43
N GLN A 56 11.99 0.64 0.04
CA GLN A 56 11.63 1.58 1.10
C GLN A 56 10.96 2.84 0.54
N GLY A 57 11.54 3.44 -0.49
CA GLY A 57 11.08 4.69 -1.08
C GLY A 57 9.78 4.55 -1.88
N GLY A 58 9.50 3.37 -2.41
CA GLY A 58 8.25 3.07 -3.13
C GLY A 58 7.10 2.60 -2.25
N SER A 59 7.31 2.45 -0.93
CA SER A 59 6.26 2.03 0.01
C SER A 59 5.21 3.14 0.19
N PRO A 60 3.93 2.91 -0.18
CA PRO A 60 2.89 3.94 -0.05
C PRO A 60 2.65 4.38 1.39
N VAL A 61 2.83 3.49 2.37
CA VAL A 61 2.62 3.80 3.79
C VAL A 61 3.72 4.73 4.30
N THR A 62 4.98 4.42 3.98
CA THR A 62 6.12 5.26 4.36
C THR A 62 6.02 6.63 3.71
N TRP A 63 5.63 6.68 2.44
CA TRP A 63 5.43 7.93 1.72
C TRP A 63 4.29 8.78 2.30
N LEU A 64 3.15 8.17 2.65
CA LEU A 64 2.05 8.90 3.31
C LEU A 64 2.48 9.55 4.64
N LEU A 65 3.33 8.87 5.42
CA LEU A 65 3.87 9.44 6.66
C LEU A 65 4.81 10.61 6.38
N ILE A 66 5.72 10.47 5.40
CA ILE A 66 6.60 11.58 4.98
C ILE A 66 5.75 12.78 4.56
N GLU A 67 4.78 12.55 3.67
CA GLU A 67 3.96 13.59 3.09
C GLU A 67 3.07 14.30 4.13
N LEU A 68 2.63 13.59 5.17
CA LEU A 68 1.90 14.16 6.31
C LEU A 68 2.74 15.18 7.10
N PHE A 69 4.07 15.02 7.12
CA PHE A 69 4.98 15.96 7.78
C PHE A 69 5.56 17.00 6.83
N THR A 70 5.73 16.68 5.54
CA THR A 70 6.38 17.57 4.56
C THR A 70 5.40 18.47 3.79
N TRP A 71 4.13 18.07 3.65
CA TRP A 71 3.08 18.83 2.95
C TRP A 71 3.44 19.30 1.51
N GLN A 72 4.33 18.59 0.83
CA GLN A 72 4.80 18.89 -0.52
C GLN A 72 3.79 18.46 -1.60
N ASN A 73 3.10 17.33 -1.41
CA ASN A 73 2.15 16.76 -2.36
C ASN A 73 0.81 16.42 -1.70
N VAL A 74 0.07 17.45 -1.30
CA VAL A 74 -1.25 17.31 -0.65
C VAL A 74 -2.24 16.52 -1.51
N ILE A 75 -2.22 16.71 -2.84
CA ILE A 75 -3.09 15.96 -3.75
C ILE A 75 -2.77 14.46 -3.72
N GLY A 76 -1.47 14.12 -3.81
CA GLY A 76 -1.04 12.71 -3.76
C GLY A 76 -1.36 12.07 -2.41
N LEU A 77 -1.18 12.81 -1.32
CA LEU A 77 -1.54 12.37 0.04
C LEU A 77 -3.02 12.02 0.12
N VAL A 78 -3.90 12.89 -0.37
CA VAL A 78 -5.34 12.66 -0.35
C VAL A 78 -5.72 11.45 -1.20
N VAL A 79 -5.18 11.32 -2.42
CA VAL A 79 -5.51 10.21 -3.33
C VAL A 79 -5.06 8.87 -2.77
N ILE A 80 -3.78 8.74 -2.40
CA ILE A 80 -3.21 7.48 -1.90
C ILE A 80 -3.81 7.16 -0.52
N GLY A 81 -3.99 8.16 0.33
CA GLY A 81 -4.62 8.03 1.63
C GLY A 81 -6.07 7.53 1.51
N ALA A 82 -6.86 8.07 0.58
CA ALA A 82 -8.23 7.62 0.34
C ALA A 82 -8.29 6.16 -0.16
N ILE A 83 -7.39 5.77 -1.07
CA ILE A 83 -7.32 4.38 -1.56
C ILE A 83 -7.02 3.42 -0.40
N TYR A 84 -6.01 3.74 0.41
CA TYR A 84 -5.59 2.88 1.52
C TYR A 84 -6.67 2.80 2.61
N PHE A 85 -7.25 3.94 2.99
CA PHE A 85 -8.34 4.01 3.96
C PHE A 85 -9.56 3.23 3.51
N THR A 86 -9.93 3.35 2.22
CA THR A 86 -11.02 2.56 1.64
C THR A 86 -10.72 1.07 1.69
N GLY A 87 -9.49 0.66 1.38
CA GLY A 87 -9.06 -0.74 1.49
C GLY A 87 -9.18 -1.30 2.92
N VAL A 88 -8.76 -0.52 3.92
CA VAL A 88 -8.89 -0.89 5.34
C VAL A 88 -10.36 -0.97 5.75
N LEU A 89 -11.18 0.02 5.39
CA LEU A 89 -12.61 0.03 5.69
C LEU A 89 -13.34 -1.16 5.07
N LEU A 90 -13.06 -1.50 3.81
CA LEU A 90 -13.68 -2.64 3.13
C LEU A 90 -13.26 -3.97 3.77
N THR A 91 -11.98 -4.11 4.12
CA THR A 91 -11.47 -5.28 4.84
C THR A 91 -12.13 -5.42 6.22
N TRP A 92 -12.26 -4.31 6.96
CA TRP A 92 -12.92 -4.30 8.26
C TRP A 92 -14.42 -4.61 8.17
N ARG A 93 -15.13 -4.02 7.19
CA ARG A 93 -16.55 -4.32 6.94
C ARG A 93 -16.74 -5.79 6.56
N ARG A 94 -15.87 -6.33 5.69
CA ARG A 94 -15.90 -7.75 5.33
C ARG A 94 -15.68 -8.63 6.56
N ALA A 95 -14.66 -8.36 7.37
CA ALA A 95 -14.38 -9.12 8.59
C ALA A 95 -15.57 -9.10 9.57
N ARG A 96 -16.18 -7.93 9.80
CA ARG A 96 -17.37 -7.81 10.65
C ARG A 96 -18.55 -8.60 10.12
N ASN A 97 -18.79 -8.57 8.81
CA ASN A 97 -19.88 -9.33 8.20
C ASN A 97 -19.65 -10.85 8.32
N PHE A 98 -18.41 -11.33 8.18
CA PHE A 98 -18.08 -12.74 8.41
C PHE A 98 -18.32 -13.14 9.88
N MET A 99 -17.87 -12.35 10.84
CA MET A 99 -18.09 -12.63 12.27
C MET A 99 -19.59 -12.62 12.65
N ALA A 100 -20.38 -11.73 12.02
CA ALA A 100 -21.82 -11.68 12.25
C ALA A 100 -22.53 -12.92 11.69
N ALA A 101 -22.14 -13.38 10.50
CA ALA A 101 -22.68 -14.60 9.88
C ALA A 101 -22.35 -15.85 10.70
N GLU A 102 -21.13 -15.95 11.24
CA GLU A 102 -20.71 -17.06 12.09
C GLU A 102 -21.51 -17.12 13.39
N LYS A 103 -21.73 -15.96 14.04
CA LYS A 103 -22.59 -15.87 15.24
C LYS A 103 -24.05 -16.24 14.95
N ALA A 104 -24.59 -15.82 13.81
CA ALA A 104 -25.96 -16.17 13.41
C ALA A 104 -26.11 -17.69 13.17
N ALA A 105 -25.14 -18.32 12.50
CA ALA A 105 -25.13 -19.76 12.27
C ALA A 105 -25.04 -20.55 13.59
N ALA A 106 -24.17 -20.14 14.52
CA ALA A 106 -24.04 -20.77 15.83
C ALA A 106 -25.34 -20.67 16.66
N THR A 107 -26.06 -19.55 16.55
CA THR A 107 -27.33 -19.33 17.27
C THR A 107 -28.44 -20.22 16.69
N GLN A 108 -28.55 -20.34 15.36
CA GLN A 108 -29.50 -21.23 14.71
C GLN A 108 -29.25 -22.70 15.05
N GLN A 109 -27.99 -23.12 15.13
CA GLN A 109 -27.62 -24.50 15.47
C GLN A 109 -27.93 -24.87 16.93
N SER A 110 -27.87 -23.89 17.85
CA SER A 110 -28.30 -24.09 19.24
C SER A 110 -29.82 -24.19 19.40
N GLN A 111 -30.58 -23.49 18.55
CA GLN A 111 -32.05 -23.49 18.57
C GLN A 111 -32.64 -24.75 17.92
N THR A 112 -31.97 -25.37 16.96
CA THR A 112 -32.42 -26.63 16.35
C THR A 112 -32.06 -27.88 17.16
N ALA A 113 -31.17 -27.75 18.14
CA ALA A 113 -30.73 -28.83 19.03
C ALA A 113 -31.51 -28.89 20.36
N SER A 114 -32.48 -27.99 20.58
CA SER A 114 -33.38 -27.95 21.75
C SER A 114 -34.79 -28.37 21.36
#